data_AF-S7Z6J9-F1
#
_entry.id   AF-S7Z6J9-F1
#
_cell.length_a   1.000
_cell.length_b   1.000
_cell.length_c   1.000
_cell.angle_alpha   90.00
_cell.angle_beta   90.00
_cell.angle_gamma   90.00
#
_symmetry.space_group_name_H-M   'P 1'
#
loop_
_entity.id
_entity.type
_entity.pdbx_description
1 polymer ?
#
loop_
_entity_poly.entity_id
_entity_poly.type
_entity_poly.pdbx_seq_one_letter_code
_entity_poly.pdbx_strand_id
1 'polypeptide(L)'
;MTSPKVPQGLGLNLKPIQSVDIITGIIKKEPVGLPETLWNLLRGSVSIRTADEQRVHMFRNATTSTLPDSWFGHTVLRALRASLALCSYPTQIKIVHNDSKIEMLVDLKRRTVMVDQHFFDVSKVHGRTCRPGASVLVNGPFLCDYAVEELFAAAQDGLSKYNPPIITHERRR
;
A
#
# COMPACT_ATOMS: atom_id res chain seq x y z
N MET A 1 14.31 -53.72 -14.95
CA MET A 1 13.66 -53.04 -13.80
C MET A 1 13.80 -51.55 -14.00
N THR A 2 12.78 -50.91 -14.55
CA THR A 2 12.76 -49.50 -14.93
C THR A 2 11.68 -48.81 -14.11
N SER A 3 12.07 -47.93 -13.20
CA SER A 3 11.15 -47.10 -12.41
C SER A 3 10.39 -46.13 -13.32
N PRO A 4 9.07 -45.93 -13.13
CA PRO A 4 8.33 -44.92 -13.87
C PRO A 4 8.66 -43.51 -13.36
N LYS A 5 9.04 -42.62 -14.28
CA LYS A 5 9.21 -41.19 -14.06
C LYS A 5 7.84 -40.54 -13.79
N VAL A 6 7.73 -39.85 -12.67
CA VAL A 6 6.61 -38.96 -12.32
C VAL A 6 6.62 -37.77 -13.29
N PRO A 7 5.52 -37.44 -13.99
CA PRO A 7 5.47 -36.25 -14.82
C PRO A 7 5.50 -34.99 -13.96
N GLN A 8 6.45 -34.13 -14.30
CA GLN A 8 6.73 -32.85 -13.66
C GLN A 8 5.51 -31.93 -13.79
N GLY A 9 5.15 -31.31 -12.67
CA GLY A 9 3.99 -30.44 -12.54
C GLY A 9 4.01 -29.30 -13.56
N LEU A 10 2.85 -29.08 -14.17
CA LEU A 10 2.54 -27.90 -14.97
C LEU A 10 2.78 -26.65 -14.13
N GLY A 11 3.94 -26.02 -14.36
CA GLY A 11 4.21 -24.67 -13.92
C GLY A 11 3.25 -23.72 -14.61
N LEU A 12 2.10 -23.45 -13.98
CA LEU A 12 1.21 -22.38 -14.39
C LEU A 12 1.92 -21.06 -14.07
N ASN A 13 2.61 -20.54 -15.07
CA ASN A 13 3.08 -19.17 -15.14
C ASN A 13 1.84 -18.26 -15.21
N LEU A 14 1.26 -17.98 -14.05
CA LEU A 14 0.12 -17.08 -13.92
C LEU A 14 0.65 -15.65 -14.10
N LYS A 15 0.65 -15.18 -15.36
CA LYS A 15 0.45 -13.75 -15.63
C LYS A 15 -0.81 -13.28 -14.86
N PRO A 16 -0.90 -12.02 -14.44
CA PRO A 16 -2.07 -11.51 -13.75
C PRO A 16 -3.22 -11.42 -14.75
N ILE A 17 -3.87 -12.56 -15.01
CA ILE A 17 -5.12 -12.64 -15.74
C ILE A 17 -6.12 -11.87 -14.88
N GLN A 18 -6.70 -10.81 -15.44
CA GLN A 18 -7.71 -10.05 -14.73
C GLN A 18 -8.84 -11.00 -14.38
N SER A 19 -9.16 -11.15 -13.10
CA SER A 19 -10.07 -12.17 -12.58
C SER A 19 -11.44 -12.19 -13.30
N VAL A 20 -11.83 -11.06 -13.90
CA VAL A 20 -13.02 -10.89 -14.72
C VAL A 20 -13.01 -11.81 -15.96
N ASP A 21 -11.87 -11.91 -16.66
CA ASP A 21 -11.75 -12.72 -17.88
C ASP A 21 -11.86 -14.23 -17.59
N ILE A 22 -11.40 -14.64 -16.41
CA ILE A 22 -11.56 -16.02 -15.92
C ILE A 22 -13.03 -16.29 -15.60
N ILE A 23 -13.70 -15.35 -14.92
CA ILE A 23 -15.09 -15.48 -14.51
C ILE A 23 -16.01 -15.53 -15.74
N THR A 24 -15.82 -14.63 -16.70
CA THR A 24 -16.62 -14.60 -17.93
C THR A 24 -16.29 -15.80 -18.83
N GLY A 25 -15.02 -16.22 -18.90
CA GLY A 25 -14.59 -17.38 -19.67
C GLY A 25 -15.12 -18.72 -19.15
N ILE A 26 -15.21 -18.89 -17.83
CA ILE A 26 -15.65 -20.15 -17.19
C ILE A 26 -17.16 -20.19 -16.99
N ILE A 27 -17.74 -19.10 -16.48
CA ILE A 27 -19.13 -19.06 -16.02
C ILE A 27 -20.06 -18.49 -17.10
N LYS A 28 -19.51 -17.89 -18.17
CA LYS A 28 -20.25 -17.22 -19.27
C LYS A 28 -21.27 -16.19 -18.76
N LYS A 29 -21.00 -15.60 -17.59
CA LYS A 29 -21.84 -14.59 -16.96
C LYS A 29 -21.02 -13.33 -16.74
N GLU A 30 -21.64 -12.19 -16.97
CA GLU A 30 -21.03 -10.90 -16.66
C GLU A 30 -21.14 -10.62 -15.16
N PRO A 31 -20.03 -10.24 -14.50
CA PRO A 31 -20.09 -9.84 -13.10
C PRO A 31 -20.87 -8.53 -12.97
N VAL A 32 -21.93 -8.57 -12.17
CA VAL A 32 -22.74 -7.40 -11.81
C VAL A 32 -22.35 -6.91 -10.42
N GLY A 33 -22.12 -5.60 -10.27
CA GLY A 33 -21.87 -5.00 -8.97
C GLY A 33 -23.07 -5.15 -8.04
N LEU A 34 -22.83 -5.61 -6.82
CA LEU A 34 -23.91 -5.71 -5.82
C LEU A 34 -24.34 -4.29 -5.39
N PRO A 35 -25.65 -4.02 -5.23
CA PRO A 35 -26.14 -2.77 -4.66
C PRO A 35 -25.62 -2.54 -3.24
N GLU A 36 -25.39 -1.27 -2.86
CA GLU A 36 -24.80 -0.91 -1.56
C GLU A 36 -25.62 -1.44 -0.36
N THR A 37 -26.94 -1.49 -0.48
CA THR A 37 -27.84 -2.04 0.54
C THR A 37 -27.60 -3.53 0.79
N LEU A 38 -27.42 -4.31 -0.27
CA LEU A 38 -27.10 -5.73 -0.18
C LEU A 38 -25.68 -5.94 0.34
N TRP A 39 -24.73 -5.09 -0.10
CA TRP A 39 -23.37 -5.08 0.42
C TRP A 39 -23.31 -4.84 1.93
N ASN A 40 -24.08 -3.88 2.44
CA ASN A 40 -24.19 -3.59 3.87
C ASN A 40 -24.78 -4.74 4.67
N LEU A 41 -25.81 -5.40 4.14
CA LEU A 41 -26.45 -6.55 4.79
C LEU A 41 -25.49 -7.75 4.88
N LEU A 42 -24.72 -7.99 3.81
CA LEU A 42 -23.71 -9.03 3.77
C LEU A 42 -22.53 -8.74 4.73
N ARG A 43 -22.10 -7.48 4.85
CA ARG A 43 -21.05 -7.06 5.79
C ARG A 43 -21.42 -7.33 7.25
N GLY A 44 -22.71 -7.28 7.60
CA GLY A 44 -23.18 -7.52 8.96
C GLY A 44 -23.19 -8.99 9.39
N SER A 45 -23.30 -9.92 8.43
CA SER A 45 -23.50 -11.35 8.70
C SER A 45 -22.30 -12.23 8.34
N VAL A 46 -21.42 -11.76 7.44
CA VAL A 46 -20.24 -12.52 6.98
C VAL A 46 -19.05 -11.56 6.87
N SER A 47 -17.82 -12.05 7.10
CA SER A 47 -16.58 -11.27 6.94
C SER A 47 -16.22 -11.05 5.46
N ILE A 48 -17.17 -10.59 4.64
CA ILE A 48 -16.95 -10.26 3.23
C ILE A 48 -16.38 -8.84 3.15
N ARG A 49 -15.38 -8.65 2.29
CA ARG A 49 -14.70 -7.38 2.06
C ARG A 49 -14.74 -7.02 0.58
N THR A 50 -14.80 -5.74 0.27
CA THR A 50 -14.51 -5.25 -1.08
C THR A 50 -13.02 -5.48 -1.41
N ALA A 51 -12.65 -5.36 -2.69
CA ALA A 51 -11.25 -5.50 -3.10
C ALA A 51 -10.33 -4.52 -2.37
N ASP A 52 -10.76 -3.27 -2.19
CA ASP A 52 -9.98 -2.24 -1.48
C ASP A 52 -9.94 -2.49 0.02
N GLU A 53 -11.05 -2.87 0.64
CA GLU A 53 -11.09 -3.27 2.05
C GLU A 53 -10.15 -4.46 2.32
N GLN A 54 -10.11 -5.43 1.40
CA GLN A 54 -9.22 -6.58 1.50
C GLN A 54 -7.75 -6.17 1.32
N ARG A 55 -7.41 -5.27 0.40
CA ARG A 55 -6.05 -4.73 0.27
C ARG A 55 -5.61 -4.03 1.56
N VAL A 56 -6.46 -3.16 2.12
CA VAL A 56 -6.18 -2.48 3.39
C VAL A 56 -6.03 -3.49 4.53
N HIS A 57 -6.89 -4.51 4.58
CA HIS A 57 -6.79 -5.57 5.57
C HIS A 57 -5.48 -6.35 5.47
N MET A 58 -5.07 -6.74 4.26
CA MET A 58 -3.79 -7.40 4.00
C MET A 58 -2.62 -6.50 4.43
N PHE A 59 -2.67 -5.21 4.10
CA PHE A 59 -1.62 -4.26 4.46
C PHE A 59 -1.51 -4.03 5.97
N ARG A 60 -2.63 -3.89 6.67
CA ARG A 60 -2.67 -3.78 8.15
C ARG A 60 -2.07 -4.99 8.86
N ASN A 61 -2.22 -6.16 8.25
CA ASN A 61 -1.74 -7.43 8.79
C ASN A 61 -0.44 -7.90 8.13
N ALA A 62 0.21 -7.05 7.33
CA ALA A 62 1.45 -7.38 6.67
C ALA A 62 2.57 -7.58 7.69
N THR A 63 3.52 -8.45 7.33
CA THR A 63 4.70 -8.70 8.15
C THR A 63 5.52 -7.42 8.24
N THR A 64 5.82 -7.02 9.48
CA THR A 64 6.74 -5.90 9.71
C THR A 64 8.14 -6.29 9.26
N SER A 65 8.76 -5.43 8.47
CA SER A 65 10.12 -5.60 7.99
C SER A 65 11.06 -4.65 8.73
N THR A 66 12.33 -5.00 8.79
CA THR A 66 13.38 -4.10 9.25
C THR A 66 13.71 -3.08 8.16
N LEU A 67 14.06 -1.86 8.55
CA LEU A 67 14.60 -0.89 7.61
C LEU A 67 15.86 -1.47 6.95
N PRO A 68 15.99 -1.44 5.61
CA PRO A 68 17.24 -1.77 4.96
C PRO A 68 18.39 -0.92 5.52
N ASP A 69 19.51 -1.54 5.86
CA ASP A 69 20.69 -0.85 6.39
C ASP A 69 21.38 -0.06 5.28
N SER A 70 20.82 1.13 5.01
CA SER A 70 21.28 2.03 3.96
C SER A 70 21.08 3.48 4.40
N TRP A 71 22.08 4.32 4.11
CA TRP A 71 21.98 5.76 4.37
C TRP A 71 20.75 6.38 3.71
N PHE A 72 20.38 5.89 2.54
CA PHE A 72 19.16 6.27 1.85
C PHE A 72 17.90 6.01 2.68
N GLY A 73 17.67 4.75 3.07
CA GLY A 73 16.47 4.37 3.83
C GLY A 73 16.37 5.14 5.15
N HIS A 74 17.49 5.34 5.84
CA HIS A 74 17.55 6.16 7.04
C HIS A 74 17.22 7.63 6.79
N THR A 75 17.71 8.21 5.68
CA THR A 75 17.48 9.61 5.31
C THR A 75 16.01 9.84 4.92
N VAL A 76 15.42 8.96 4.10
CA VAL A 76 13.99 8.99 3.74
C VAL A 76 13.12 8.84 4.97
N LEU A 77 13.41 7.88 5.85
CA LEU A 77 12.66 7.67 7.08
C LEU A 77 12.70 8.90 7.99
N ARG A 78 13.87 9.51 8.14
CA ARG A 78 14.05 10.72 8.95
C ARG A 78 13.30 11.91 8.36
N ALA A 79 13.41 12.13 7.06
CA ALA A 79 12.72 13.21 6.37
C ALA A 79 11.19 13.04 6.47
N LEU A 80 10.68 11.84 6.19
CA LEU A 80 9.25 11.55 6.33
C LEU A 80 8.76 11.78 7.76
N ARG A 81 9.49 11.30 8.78
CA ARG A 81 9.13 11.58 10.20
C ARG A 81 9.06 13.07 10.49
N ALA A 82 10.02 13.85 9.99
CA ALA A 82 10.02 15.30 10.16
C ALA A 82 8.81 15.94 9.48
N SER A 83 8.52 15.58 8.23
CA SER A 83 7.35 16.08 7.49
C SER A 83 6.03 15.75 8.18
N LEU A 84 5.87 14.52 8.67
CA LEU A 84 4.69 14.11 9.44
C LEU A 84 4.57 14.90 10.76
N ALA A 85 5.69 15.12 11.46
CA ALA A 85 5.70 15.89 12.71
C ALA A 85 5.26 17.35 12.51
N LEU A 86 5.68 17.98 11.40
CA LEU A 86 5.29 19.36 11.06
C LEU A 86 3.77 19.52 10.93
N CYS A 87 3.07 18.49 10.48
CA CYS A 87 1.61 18.48 10.34
C CYS A 87 0.88 17.81 11.51
N SER A 88 1.57 17.53 12.63
CA SER A 88 1.01 16.82 13.79
C SER A 88 0.45 15.42 13.46
N TYR A 89 0.96 14.81 12.39
CA TYR A 89 0.58 13.45 11.99
C TYR A 89 1.32 12.41 12.84
N PRO A 90 0.85 11.15 12.86
CA PRO A 90 1.53 10.11 13.61
C PRO A 90 2.95 9.87 13.07
N THR A 91 3.95 9.95 13.94
CA THR A 91 5.37 9.80 13.59
C THR A 91 5.92 8.40 13.85
N GLN A 92 5.10 7.51 14.45
CA GLN A 92 5.45 6.12 14.63
C GLN A 92 5.29 5.37 13.30
N ILE A 93 6.40 5.24 12.58
CA ILE A 93 6.44 4.57 11.28
C ILE A 93 6.83 3.11 11.45
N LYS A 94 5.99 2.21 10.90
CA LYS A 94 6.25 0.79 10.73
C LYS A 94 6.54 0.51 9.27
N ILE A 95 7.60 -0.23 9.01
CA ILE A 95 7.96 -0.66 7.67
C ILE A 95 7.35 -2.03 7.47
N VAL A 96 6.67 -2.23 6.35
CA VAL A 96 6.01 -3.50 6.03
C VAL A 96 6.45 -3.98 4.67
N HIS A 97 6.39 -5.29 4.47
CA HIS A 97 6.59 -5.90 3.17
C HIS A 97 5.26 -6.53 2.74
N ASN A 98 4.69 -6.05 1.64
CA ASN A 98 3.45 -6.63 1.12
C ASN A 98 3.25 -6.43 -0.39
N ASP A 99 2.57 -7.38 -1.04
CA ASP A 99 2.19 -7.33 -2.45
C ASP A 99 0.89 -6.54 -2.71
N SER A 100 0.30 -5.94 -1.68
CA SER A 100 -1.03 -5.29 -1.75
C SER A 100 -1.11 -4.02 -2.61
N LYS A 101 0.00 -3.58 -3.22
CA LYS A 101 0.17 -2.31 -3.96
C LYS A 101 -0.19 -1.03 -3.17
N ILE A 102 -0.52 -1.17 -1.88
CA ILE A 102 -0.66 -0.03 -0.98
C ILE A 102 0.75 0.42 -0.61
N GLU A 103 1.03 1.68 -0.88
CA GLU A 103 2.32 2.29 -0.61
C GLU A 103 2.43 2.71 0.86
N MET A 104 1.35 3.31 1.37
CA MET A 104 1.28 3.80 2.72
C MET A 104 -0.14 3.71 3.28
N LEU A 105 -0.24 3.46 4.59
CA LEU A 105 -1.49 3.49 5.33
C LEU A 105 -1.31 4.24 6.65
N VAL A 106 -2.21 5.18 6.92
CA VAL A 106 -2.28 5.89 8.21
C VAL A 106 -3.32 5.21 9.09
N ASP A 107 -2.90 4.67 10.23
CA ASP A 107 -3.78 4.16 11.29
C ASP A 107 -3.85 5.19 12.42
N LEU A 108 -4.89 6.03 12.38
CA LEU A 108 -5.15 7.03 13.39
C LEU A 108 -5.47 6.43 14.77
N LYS A 109 -6.11 5.25 14.82
CA LYS A 109 -6.49 4.62 16.10
C LYS A 109 -5.25 4.17 16.86
N ARG A 110 -4.26 3.62 16.14
CA ARG A 110 -2.99 3.18 16.72
C ARG A 110 -1.92 4.27 16.71
N ARG A 111 -2.22 5.43 16.12
CA ARG A 111 -1.26 6.52 15.83
C ARG A 111 0.01 5.97 15.17
N THR A 112 -0.16 5.10 14.18
CA THR A 112 0.94 4.50 13.41
C THR A 112 0.78 4.76 11.93
N VAL A 113 1.89 5.00 11.26
CA VAL A 113 2.00 5.02 9.80
C VAL A 113 2.67 3.73 9.35
N MET A 114 2.09 3.03 8.39
CA MET A 114 2.66 1.83 7.79
C MET A 114 3.13 2.18 6.38
N VAL A 115 4.38 1.88 6.04
CA VAL A 115 4.98 2.21 4.75
C VAL A 115 5.59 0.95 4.14
N ASP A 116 5.34 0.71 2.86
CA ASP A 116 5.96 -0.42 2.18
C ASP A 116 7.48 -0.24 2.06
N GLN A 117 8.20 -1.33 2.28
CA GLN A 117 9.66 -1.36 2.33
C GLN A 117 10.33 -0.86 1.04
N HIS A 118 9.67 -0.95 -0.11
CA HIS A 118 10.28 -0.54 -1.38
C HIS A 118 10.69 0.94 -1.43
N PHE A 119 10.03 1.82 -0.66
CA PHE A 119 10.40 3.23 -0.57
C PHE A 119 11.74 3.49 0.13
N PHE A 120 12.26 2.50 0.86
CA PHE A 120 13.54 2.60 1.58
C PHE A 120 14.69 1.92 0.83
N ASP A 121 14.46 1.50 -0.42
CA ASP A 121 15.43 0.83 -1.28
C ASP A 121 15.71 1.69 -2.52
N VAL A 122 16.95 2.19 -2.63
CA VAL A 122 17.37 3.06 -3.73
C VAL A 122 17.07 2.42 -5.09
N SER A 123 17.36 1.13 -5.24
CA SER A 123 17.21 0.42 -6.51
C SER A 123 15.75 0.28 -6.92
N LYS A 124 14.82 0.26 -5.96
CA LYS A 124 13.38 0.17 -6.23
C LYS A 124 12.76 1.53 -6.52
N VAL A 125 13.20 2.58 -5.81
CA VAL A 125 12.69 3.95 -6.00
C VAL A 125 13.26 4.60 -7.26
N HIS A 126 14.57 4.46 -7.52
CA HIS A 126 15.29 5.21 -8.57
C HIS A 126 15.25 4.56 -9.95
N GLY A 127 14.35 3.62 -10.21
CA GLY A 127 14.22 2.96 -11.51
C GLY A 127 13.36 3.69 -12.54
N ARG A 128 12.56 4.71 -12.15
CA ARG A 128 11.50 5.26 -13.02
C ARG A 128 11.33 6.79 -13.05
N THR A 129 11.61 7.53 -11.98
CA THR A 129 11.03 8.90 -11.83
C THR A 129 11.87 9.91 -11.05
N CYS A 130 13.06 9.55 -10.55
CA CYS A 130 13.85 10.48 -9.75
C CYS A 130 14.47 11.59 -10.61
N ARG A 131 14.36 12.84 -10.17
CA ARG A 131 14.82 14.02 -10.91
C ARG A 131 16.35 13.95 -11.11
N PRO A 132 16.87 14.05 -12.35
CA PRO A 132 18.30 13.99 -12.61
C PRO A 132 18.98 15.25 -12.03
N GLY A 133 19.92 15.05 -11.12
CA GLY A 133 20.62 16.13 -10.40
C GLY A 133 21.22 15.64 -9.08
N ALA A 134 20.61 14.61 -8.51
CA ALA A 134 21.19 13.77 -7.48
C ALA A 134 22.32 12.92 -8.06
N SER A 135 23.57 13.21 -7.73
CA SER A 135 24.61 12.20 -7.87
C SER A 135 24.19 11.03 -6.97
N VAL A 136 23.76 9.92 -7.60
CA VAL A 136 23.48 8.66 -6.91
C VAL A 136 24.83 8.13 -6.43
N LEU A 137 25.34 8.72 -5.36
CA LEU A 137 26.37 8.09 -4.56
C LEU A 137 25.69 6.88 -3.96
N VAL A 138 25.98 5.71 -4.52
CA VAL A 138 25.41 4.41 -4.14
C VAL A 138 25.45 4.18 -2.62
N ASN A 139 26.35 4.88 -1.91
CA ASN A 139 26.52 4.82 -0.46
C ASN A 139 26.56 6.20 0.25
N GLY A 140 26.14 7.29 -0.41
CA GLY A 140 26.11 8.63 0.19
C GLY A 140 24.80 8.95 0.90
N PRO A 141 24.77 9.94 1.83
CA PRO A 141 23.52 10.45 2.40
C PRO A 141 22.78 11.23 1.31
N PHE A 142 21.99 10.51 0.53
CA PHE A 142 21.13 11.08 -0.49
C PHE A 142 19.68 11.11 0.00
N LEU A 143 19.07 12.29 -0.10
CA LEU A 143 17.63 12.49 0.13
C LEU A 143 16.93 12.47 -1.22
N CYS A 144 16.02 11.51 -1.42
CA CYS A 144 15.12 11.54 -2.56
C CYS A 144 13.87 12.33 -2.20
N ASP A 145 13.79 13.57 -2.66
CA ASP A 145 12.62 14.43 -2.47
C ASP A 145 11.36 13.74 -2.99
N TYR A 146 11.45 13.09 -4.16
CA TYR A 146 10.34 12.33 -4.75
C TYR A 146 9.77 11.25 -3.80
N ALA A 147 10.63 10.44 -3.17
CA ALA A 147 10.18 9.39 -2.25
C ALA A 147 9.45 9.98 -1.04
N VAL A 148 9.95 11.09 -0.50
CA VAL A 148 9.35 11.75 0.66
C VAL A 148 8.04 12.46 0.29
N GLU A 149 8.00 13.12 -0.87
CA GLU A 149 6.81 13.80 -1.39
C GLU A 149 5.66 12.82 -1.66
N GLU A 150 5.92 11.70 -2.34
CA GLU A 150 4.90 10.67 -2.61
C GLU A 150 4.33 10.08 -1.32
N LEU A 151 5.21 9.72 -0.36
CA LEU A 151 4.77 9.21 0.94
C LEU A 151 3.98 10.24 1.74
N PHE A 152 4.39 11.51 1.68
CA PHE A 152 3.68 12.58 2.36
C PHE A 152 2.32 12.89 1.72
N ALA A 153 2.23 12.87 0.38
CA ALA A 153 0.97 12.99 -0.34
C ALA A 153 0.02 11.83 -0.01
N ALA A 154 0.53 10.60 0.04
CA ALA A 154 -0.24 9.43 0.48
C ALA A 154 -0.74 9.57 1.93
N ALA A 155 0.06 10.19 2.81
CA ALA A 155 -0.38 10.52 4.17
C ALA A 155 -1.55 11.50 4.19
N GLN A 156 -1.47 12.56 3.38
CA GLN A 156 -2.53 13.57 3.28
C GLN A 156 -3.83 12.97 2.72
N ASP A 157 -3.76 12.19 1.65
CA ASP A 157 -4.92 11.51 1.07
C ASP A 157 -5.53 10.51 2.08
N GLY A 158 -4.68 9.74 2.75
CA GLY A 158 -5.07 8.81 3.80
C GLY A 158 -5.81 9.51 4.95
N LEU A 159 -5.47 10.74 5.29
CA LEU A 159 -6.16 11.52 6.35
C LEU A 159 -7.42 12.21 5.85
N SER A 160 -7.43 12.70 4.62
CA SER A 160 -8.60 13.30 3.98
C SER A 160 -9.79 12.34 3.97
N LYS A 161 -9.54 11.06 3.69
CA LYS A 161 -10.56 10.00 3.69
C LYS A 161 -11.14 9.69 5.09
N TYR A 162 -10.49 10.13 6.17
CA TYR A 162 -10.94 9.94 7.56
C TYR A 162 -11.53 11.20 8.20
N ASN A 163 -11.39 12.37 7.57
CA ASN A 163 -12.08 13.58 8.01
C ASN A 163 -13.46 13.63 7.34
N PRO A 164 -14.58 13.34 8.03
CA PRO A 164 -15.87 13.74 7.51
C PRO A 164 -15.87 15.27 7.33
N PRO A 165 -16.57 15.81 6.32
CA PRO A 165 -16.68 17.26 6.16
C PRO A 165 -17.17 17.84 7.48
N ILE A 166 -16.44 18.82 8.01
CA ILE A 166 -16.89 19.62 9.14
C ILE A 166 -18.14 20.35 8.62
N ILE A 167 -19.32 19.81 8.91
CA ILE A 167 -20.58 20.54 8.75
C ILE A 167 -20.53 21.62 9.82
N THR A 168 -19.97 22.78 9.49
CA THR A 168 -20.21 23.98 10.26
C THR A 168 -21.68 24.30 10.09
N HIS A 169 -22.51 23.88 11.04
CA HIS A 169 -23.79 24.51 11.23
C HIS A 169 -23.51 25.97 11.59
N GLU A 170 -23.57 26.85 10.58
CA GLU A 170 -23.74 28.27 10.81
C GLU A 170 -24.93 28.43 11.75
N ARG A 171 -24.66 28.89 12.98
CA ARG A 171 -25.72 29.38 13.86
C ARG A 171 -26.28 30.63 13.18
N ARG A 172 -27.38 30.48 12.45
CA ARG A 172 -28.32 31.59 12.23
C ARG A 172 -28.75 32.11 13.60
N ARG A 173 -28.37 33.35 13.89
CA ARG A 173 -29.11 34.24 14.77
C ARG A 173 -29.46 35.47 13.97
#